data_AF-A0A840W0Y5-F1
#
_entry.id   AF-A0A840W0Y5-F1
#
_cell.length_a   1.000
_cell.length_b   1.000
_cell.length_c   1.000
_cell.angle_alpha   90.00
_cell.angle_beta   90.00
_cell.angle_gamma   90.00
#
_symmetry.space_group_name_H-M   'P 1'
#
loop_
_entity.id
_entity.type
_entity.pdbx_description
1 polymer ?
#
loop_
_entity_poly.entity_id
_entity_poly.type
_entity_poly.pdbx_seq_one_letter_code
_entity_poly.pdbx_strand_id
1 'polypeptide(L)'
;MACEHERFRSGGSAVSPARTGRALLRAFPRVMGAVTVGYALLVLIDPAVMTGAIGLSQDGVDPDLALLTRTMLVRDLACGLAMVFVPAGWPLLTAIAIRVASDLGDALIMGTALPTDADRTAALLVAGGFGLLCALSALGARRRPDPADPSGNRRK
;
A
#
# COMPACT_ATOMS: atom_id res chain seq x y z
N MET A 1 -12.75 57.10 28.92
CA MET A 1 -13.11 55.90 29.69
C MET A 1 -14.10 55.11 28.84
N ALA A 2 -13.60 54.10 28.12
CA ALA A 2 -14.29 53.03 27.36
C ALA A 2 -13.39 52.58 26.19
N CYS A 3 -12.29 51.93 26.50
CA CYS A 3 -11.49 51.15 25.56
C CYS A 3 -11.19 49.82 26.28
N GLU A 4 -11.14 48.72 25.52
CA GLU A 4 -11.00 47.33 25.98
C GLU A 4 -12.28 46.66 26.50
N HIS A 5 -12.99 45.91 25.63
CA HIS A 5 -13.56 44.62 26.06
C HIS A 5 -14.01 43.64 24.96
N GLU A 6 -13.51 43.70 23.72
CA GLU A 6 -13.91 42.73 22.67
C GLU A 6 -12.73 42.19 21.85
N ARG A 7 -11.73 41.59 22.51
CA ARG A 7 -10.63 40.90 21.80
C ARG A 7 -10.32 39.50 22.35
N PHE A 8 -11.35 38.76 22.71
CA PHE A 8 -11.23 37.34 23.07
C PHE A 8 -12.36 36.49 22.44
N ARG A 9 -12.48 36.54 21.11
CA ARG A 9 -13.24 35.54 20.34
C ARG A 9 -12.29 34.49 19.78
N SER A 10 -12.13 33.42 20.56
CA SER A 10 -12.10 32.02 20.10
C SER A 10 -11.31 31.71 18.82
N GLY A 11 -9.99 31.55 18.96
CA GLY A 11 -9.13 30.88 17.98
C GLY A 11 -9.28 29.35 18.00
N GLY A 12 -10.49 28.84 17.80
CA GLY A 12 -10.72 27.42 17.58
C GLY A 12 -10.40 27.09 16.12
N SER A 13 -9.19 26.60 15.84
CA SER A 13 -8.77 26.19 14.51
C SER A 13 -9.55 24.94 14.05
N ALA A 14 -10.78 25.12 13.57
CA ALA A 14 -11.53 24.07 12.90
C ALA A 14 -10.75 23.67 11.64
N VAL A 15 -10.05 22.53 11.71
CA VAL A 15 -9.38 21.95 10.55
C VAL A 15 -10.46 21.64 9.50
N SER A 16 -10.47 22.41 8.41
CA SER A 16 -11.44 22.24 7.33
C SER A 16 -11.44 20.78 6.83
N PRO A 17 -12.61 20.14 6.64
CA PRO A 17 -12.72 18.76 6.16
C PRO A 17 -11.91 18.47 4.89
N ALA A 18 -11.81 19.48 4.01
CA ALA A 18 -11.04 19.40 2.77
C ALA A 18 -9.52 19.31 2.99
N ARG A 19 -8.98 19.87 4.08
CA ARG A 19 -7.56 19.73 4.43
C ARG A 19 -7.26 18.34 4.99
N THR A 20 -8.12 17.83 5.87
CA THR A 20 -8.02 16.48 6.42
C THR A 20 -8.08 15.42 5.31
N GLY A 21 -9.04 15.54 4.39
CA GLY A 21 -9.16 14.61 3.25
C GLY A 21 -7.91 14.57 2.35
N ARG A 22 -7.29 15.73 2.08
CA ARG A 22 -6.03 15.78 1.30
C ARG A 22 -4.84 15.17 2.03
N ALA A 23 -4.76 15.35 3.34
CA ALA A 23 -3.71 14.73 4.15
C ALA A 23 -3.85 13.20 4.16
N LEU A 24 -5.08 12.70 4.33
CA LEU A 24 -5.39 11.27 4.28
C LEU A 24 -5.03 10.67 2.92
N LEU A 25 -5.44 11.31 1.82
CA LEU A 25 -5.08 10.86 0.48
C LEU A 25 -3.57 10.78 0.28
N ARG A 26 -2.81 11.79 0.73
CA ARG A 26 -1.34 11.79 0.62
C ARG A 26 -0.65 10.74 1.50
N ALA A 27 -1.24 10.43 2.66
CA ALA A 27 -0.73 9.42 3.57
C ALA A 27 -1.05 8.00 3.07
N PHE A 28 -2.10 7.84 2.26
CA PHE A 28 -2.63 6.53 1.88
C PHE A 28 -1.59 5.58 1.26
N PRO A 29 -0.73 5.97 0.29
CA PRO A 29 0.36 5.12 -0.19
C PRO A 29 1.32 4.64 0.90
N ARG A 30 1.64 5.51 1.86
CA ARG A 30 2.57 5.17 2.95
C ARG A 30 1.94 4.23 3.96
N VAL A 31 0.66 4.45 4.26
CA VAL A 31 -0.12 3.53 5.10
C VAL A 31 -0.18 2.15 4.44
N MET A 32 -0.50 2.09 3.15
CA MET A 32 -0.49 0.82 2.42
C MET A 32 0.89 0.16 2.43
N GLY A 33 1.95 0.91 2.18
CA GLY A 33 3.33 0.40 2.28
C GLY A 33 3.65 -0.16 3.67
N ALA A 34 3.25 0.54 4.74
CA ALA A 34 3.46 0.09 6.11
C ALA A 34 2.65 -1.18 6.44
N VAL A 35 1.41 -1.27 5.96
CA VAL A 35 0.57 -2.49 6.09
C VAL A 35 1.23 -3.67 5.37
N THR A 36 1.71 -3.47 4.14
CA THR A 36 2.45 -4.51 3.40
C THR A 36 3.71 -4.95 4.13
N VAL A 37 4.49 -4.02 4.68
CA VAL A 37 5.68 -4.35 5.48
C VAL A 37 5.31 -5.18 6.71
N GLY A 38 4.29 -4.75 7.45
CA GLY A 38 3.82 -5.48 8.63
C GLY A 38 3.38 -6.90 8.29
N TYR A 39 2.57 -7.05 7.23
CA TYR A 39 2.10 -8.36 6.77
C TYR A 39 3.27 -9.24 6.30
N ALA A 40 4.19 -8.71 5.50
CA ALA A 40 5.35 -9.45 5.02
C ALA A 40 6.23 -9.94 6.17
N LEU A 41 6.47 -9.12 7.20
CA LEU A 41 7.22 -9.52 8.39
C LEU A 41 6.51 -10.64 9.17
N LEU A 42 5.19 -10.55 9.35
CA LEU A 42 4.41 -11.60 10.00
C LEU A 42 4.56 -12.94 9.27
N VAL A 43 4.43 -12.94 7.94
CA VAL A 43 4.53 -14.15 7.11
C VAL A 43 5.97 -14.68 7.03
N LEU A 44 6.98 -13.80 7.08
CA LEU A 44 8.39 -14.22 7.14
C LEU A 44 8.71 -14.98 8.42
N ILE A 45 8.14 -14.53 9.55
CA ILE A 45 8.27 -15.21 10.84
C ILE A 45 7.45 -16.51 10.83
N ASP A 46 6.16 -16.39 10.47
CA ASP A 46 5.21 -17.50 10.46
C ASP A 46 4.50 -17.62 9.09
N PRO A 47 5.02 -18.47 8.19
CA PRO A 47 4.43 -18.70 6.87
C PRO A 47 2.98 -19.20 6.93
N ALA A 48 2.57 -19.83 8.05
CA ALA A 48 1.21 -20.34 8.23
C ALA A 48 0.15 -19.24 8.14
N VAL A 49 0.52 -17.99 8.46
CA VAL A 49 -0.36 -16.82 8.36
C VAL A 49 -0.87 -16.63 6.92
N MET A 50 -0.03 -16.88 5.91
CA MET A 50 -0.44 -16.80 4.51
C MET A 50 -0.98 -18.14 4.02
N THR A 51 -0.21 -19.22 4.20
CA THR A 51 -0.54 -20.52 3.62
C THR A 51 -1.85 -21.07 4.19
N GLY A 52 -2.17 -20.76 5.45
CA GLY A 52 -3.45 -21.14 6.06
C GLY A 52 -4.63 -20.40 5.44
N ALA A 53 -4.46 -19.11 5.12
CA ALA A 53 -5.50 -18.29 4.50
C ALA A 53 -5.86 -18.73 3.07
N ILE A 54 -4.92 -19.37 2.37
CA ILE A 54 -5.10 -19.93 1.02
C ILE A 54 -5.20 -21.46 1.01
N GLY A 55 -5.48 -22.08 2.16
CA GLY A 55 -5.76 -23.52 2.27
C GLY A 55 -4.57 -24.46 2.10
N LEU A 56 -3.35 -23.95 1.96
CA LEU A 56 -2.14 -24.72 1.67
C LEU A 56 -1.45 -25.33 2.90
N SER A 57 -1.88 -25.03 4.12
CA SER A 57 -1.23 -25.54 5.33
C SER A 57 -2.21 -26.10 6.37
N GLN A 58 -3.25 -26.80 5.92
CA GLN A 58 -4.24 -27.45 6.80
C GLN A 58 -3.59 -28.47 7.75
N ASP A 59 -2.56 -29.19 7.28
CA ASP A 59 -1.83 -30.21 8.04
C ASP A 59 -0.46 -29.73 8.56
N GLY A 60 -0.22 -28.42 8.51
CA GLY A 60 1.08 -27.80 8.78
C GLY A 60 1.74 -27.24 7.51
N VAL A 61 2.79 -26.42 7.70
CA VAL A 61 3.52 -25.82 6.58
C VAL A 61 4.71 -26.70 6.20
N ASP A 62 4.66 -27.28 5.01
CA ASP A 62 5.80 -28.00 4.43
C ASP A 62 7.04 -27.07 4.29
N PRO A 63 8.27 -27.55 4.55
CA PRO A 63 9.47 -26.72 4.48
C PRO A 63 9.72 -26.04 3.12
N ASP A 64 9.40 -26.70 2.01
CA ASP A 64 9.60 -26.12 0.68
C ASP A 64 8.56 -25.03 0.40
N LEU A 65 7.32 -25.24 0.82
CA LEU A 65 6.27 -24.22 0.79
C LEU A 65 6.64 -23.02 1.68
N ALA A 66 7.21 -23.27 2.86
CA ALA A 66 7.67 -22.23 3.76
C ALA A 66 8.82 -21.41 3.14
N LEU A 67 9.75 -22.07 2.45
CA LEU A 67 10.84 -21.40 1.72
C LEU A 67 10.29 -20.53 0.60
N LEU A 68 9.43 -21.08 -0.27
CA LEU A 68 8.81 -20.35 -1.38
C LEU A 68 8.03 -19.13 -0.88
N THR A 69 7.20 -19.32 0.15
CA THR A 69 6.44 -18.25 0.80
C THR A 69 7.37 -17.13 1.30
N ARG A 70 8.45 -17.47 2.00
CA ARG A 70 9.40 -16.44 2.47
C ARG A 70 10.06 -15.70 1.33
N THR A 71 10.54 -16.41 0.29
CA THR A 71 11.18 -15.76 -0.87
C THR A 71 10.24 -14.82 -1.60
N MET A 72 8.97 -15.21 -1.73
CA MET A 72 7.91 -14.37 -2.27
C MET A 72 7.73 -13.10 -1.43
N LEU A 73 7.64 -13.22 -0.11
CA LEU A 73 7.36 -12.08 0.78
C LEU A 73 8.55 -11.12 0.97
N VAL A 74 9.78 -11.53 0.65
CA VAL A 74 10.92 -10.60 0.60
C VAL A 74 10.68 -9.48 -0.42
N ARG A 75 10.07 -9.78 -1.57
CA ARG A 75 9.78 -8.75 -2.58
C ARG A 75 8.69 -7.78 -2.10
N ASP A 76 7.71 -8.29 -1.36
CA ASP A 76 6.61 -7.50 -0.79
C ASP A 76 7.14 -6.56 0.27
N LEU A 77 8.03 -7.05 1.13
CA LEU A 77 8.75 -6.24 2.10
C LEU A 77 9.54 -5.11 1.41
N ALA A 78 10.31 -5.43 0.37
CA ALA A 78 11.08 -4.43 -0.38
C ALA A 78 10.18 -3.37 -1.04
N CYS A 79 9.09 -3.79 -1.70
CA CYS A 79 8.13 -2.88 -2.32
C CYS A 79 7.41 -2.00 -1.29
N GLY A 80 7.00 -2.57 -0.16
CA GLY A 80 6.34 -1.85 0.93
C GLY A 80 7.27 -0.80 1.56
N LEU A 81 8.53 -1.16 1.83
CA LEU A 81 9.54 -0.21 2.31
C LEU A 81 9.75 0.93 1.31
N ALA A 82 9.83 0.62 0.01
CA ALA A 82 9.92 1.65 -1.02
C ALA A 82 8.72 2.61 -0.95
N MET A 83 7.49 2.09 -0.86
CA MET A 83 6.28 2.91 -0.74
C MET A 83 6.27 3.81 0.52
N VAL A 84 6.89 3.37 1.62
CA VAL A 84 7.00 4.15 2.86
C VAL A 84 8.01 5.31 2.69
N PHE A 85 9.19 5.02 2.15
CA PHE A 85 10.35 5.92 2.26
C PHE A 85 10.63 6.79 1.04
N VAL A 86 10.27 6.35 -0.17
CA VAL A 86 10.58 7.13 -1.38
C VAL A 86 9.79 8.45 -1.41
N PRO A 87 10.34 9.50 -2.06
CA PRO A 87 9.64 10.77 -2.19
C PRO A 87 8.37 10.62 -3.04
N ALA A 88 7.34 11.41 -2.72
CA ALA A 88 6.11 11.48 -3.52
C ALA A 88 6.40 11.86 -4.98
N GLY A 89 5.50 11.55 -5.91
CA GLY A 89 5.71 11.75 -7.36
C GLY A 89 6.11 10.45 -8.06
N TRP A 90 6.93 10.55 -9.10
CA TRP A 90 7.31 9.40 -9.92
C TRP A 90 7.94 8.23 -9.14
N PRO A 91 8.89 8.43 -8.20
CA PRO A 91 9.46 7.32 -7.44
C PRO A 91 8.41 6.51 -6.67
N LEU A 92 7.48 7.19 -6.00
CA LEU A 92 6.38 6.55 -5.28
C LEU A 92 5.39 5.88 -6.23
N LEU A 93 5.07 6.49 -7.36
CA LEU A 93 4.20 5.89 -8.38
C LEU A 93 4.82 4.61 -8.96
N THR A 94 6.12 4.59 -9.22
CA THR A 94 6.83 3.39 -9.68
C THR A 94 6.81 2.29 -8.62
N ALA A 95 7.05 2.61 -7.35
CA ALA A 95 6.96 1.64 -6.26
C ALA A 95 5.55 1.03 -6.16
N ILE A 96 4.50 1.86 -6.25
CA ILE A 96 3.10 1.40 -6.29
C ILE A 96 2.85 0.52 -7.52
N ALA A 97 3.32 0.92 -8.71
CA ALA A 97 3.09 0.16 -9.94
C ALA A 97 3.74 -1.22 -9.89
N ILE A 98 4.97 -1.33 -9.37
CA ILE A 98 5.65 -2.61 -9.16
C ILE A 98 4.84 -3.47 -8.19
N ARG A 99 4.37 -2.89 -7.07
CA ARG A 99 3.55 -3.61 -6.09
C ARG A 99 2.27 -4.17 -6.71
N VAL A 100 1.54 -3.34 -7.44
CA VAL A 100 0.32 -3.74 -8.15
C VAL A 100 0.61 -4.85 -9.16
N ALA A 101 1.70 -4.75 -9.92
CA ALA A 101 2.09 -5.78 -10.88
C ALA A 101 2.41 -7.12 -10.19
N SER A 102 3.11 -7.08 -9.05
CA SER A 102 3.37 -8.27 -8.23
C SER A 102 2.06 -8.92 -7.74
N ASP A 103 1.15 -8.13 -7.17
CA ASP A 103 -0.15 -8.61 -6.67
C ASP A 103 -1.02 -9.22 -7.77
N LEU A 104 -0.99 -8.64 -8.98
CA LEU A 104 -1.70 -9.20 -10.13
C LEU A 104 -1.06 -10.50 -10.61
N GLY A 105 0.27 -10.58 -10.67
CA GLY A 105 0.98 -11.82 -11.00
C GLY A 105 0.63 -12.95 -10.03
N ASP A 106 0.55 -12.62 -8.74
CA ASP A 106 0.16 -13.54 -7.68
C ASP A 106 -1.27 -14.02 -7.81
N ALA A 107 -2.20 -13.09 -8.02
CA ALA A 107 -3.60 -13.40 -8.25
C ALA A 107 -3.78 -14.32 -9.47
N LEU A 108 -3.06 -14.06 -10.57
CA LEU A 108 -3.14 -14.86 -11.79
C LEU A 108 -2.54 -16.25 -11.62
N ILE A 109 -1.34 -16.35 -11.07
CA ILE A 109 -0.64 -17.62 -10.90
C ILE A 109 -1.36 -18.49 -9.87
N MET A 110 -1.61 -17.97 -8.67
CA MET A 110 -2.27 -18.75 -7.61
C MET A 110 -3.75 -18.99 -7.91
N GLY A 111 -4.44 -18.01 -8.50
CA GLY A 111 -5.85 -18.15 -8.91
C GLY A 111 -6.09 -19.21 -9.99
N THR A 112 -5.05 -19.66 -10.70
CA THR A 112 -5.17 -20.70 -11.74
C THR A 112 -4.47 -22.00 -11.37
N ALA A 113 -3.39 -21.96 -10.60
CA ALA A 113 -2.55 -23.12 -10.31
C ALA A 113 -2.92 -23.85 -9.00
N LEU A 114 -3.68 -23.23 -8.08
CA LEU A 114 -4.03 -23.89 -6.82
C LEU A 114 -4.95 -25.10 -7.03
N PRO A 115 -4.92 -26.10 -6.13
CA PRO A 115 -5.60 -27.38 -6.37
C PRO A 115 -7.12 -27.28 -6.29
N THR A 116 -7.64 -26.45 -5.39
CA THR A 116 -9.09 -26.33 -5.14
C THR A 116 -9.61 -24.96 -5.57
N ASP A 117 -10.89 -24.91 -5.97
CA ASP A 117 -11.53 -23.65 -6.38
C ASP A 117 -11.69 -22.67 -5.22
N ALA A 118 -11.80 -23.19 -3.98
CA ALA A 118 -11.83 -22.37 -2.78
C ALA A 118 -10.49 -21.64 -2.57
N ASP A 119 -9.37 -22.35 -2.70
CA ASP A 119 -8.03 -21.78 -2.53
C ASP A 119 -7.70 -20.79 -3.64
N ARG A 120 -8.07 -21.10 -4.88
CA ARG A 120 -7.97 -20.17 -6.02
C ARG A 120 -8.74 -18.87 -5.75
N THR A 121 -9.97 -18.98 -5.26
CA THR A 121 -10.81 -17.83 -4.93
C THR A 121 -10.21 -17.03 -3.78
N ALA A 122 -9.72 -17.68 -2.73
CA ALA A 122 -9.05 -17.02 -1.61
C ALA A 122 -7.80 -16.25 -2.08
N ALA A 123 -6.95 -16.88 -2.90
CA ALA A 123 -5.77 -16.24 -3.46
C ALA A 123 -6.13 -15.04 -4.35
N LEU A 124 -7.13 -15.17 -5.22
CA LEU A 124 -7.62 -14.06 -6.06
C LEU A 124 -8.14 -12.90 -5.22
N LEU A 125 -8.90 -13.17 -4.16
CA LEU A 125 -9.46 -12.13 -3.28
C LEU A 125 -8.38 -11.42 -2.48
N VAL A 126 -7.42 -12.16 -1.92
CA VAL A 126 -6.34 -11.58 -1.10
C VAL A 126 -5.38 -10.79 -1.99
N ALA A 127 -4.79 -11.43 -3.00
CA ALA A 127 -3.81 -10.78 -3.88
C ALA A 127 -4.47 -9.68 -4.71
N GLY A 128 -5.64 -9.94 -5.30
CA GLY A 128 -6.39 -8.93 -6.05
C GLY A 128 -6.87 -7.78 -5.17
N GLY A 129 -7.24 -8.04 -3.91
CA GLY A 129 -7.61 -7.02 -2.93
C GLY A 129 -6.46 -6.09 -2.60
N PHE A 130 -5.28 -6.64 -2.30
CA PHE A 130 -4.07 -5.83 -2.09
C PHE A 130 -3.68 -5.05 -3.36
N GLY A 131 -3.72 -5.68 -4.53
CA GLY A 131 -3.40 -5.03 -5.80
C GLY A 131 -4.34 -3.85 -6.09
N LEU A 132 -5.64 -4.02 -5.87
CA LEU A 132 -6.63 -2.95 -6.05
C LEU A 132 -6.41 -1.80 -5.05
N LEU A 133 -6.20 -2.11 -3.76
CA LEU A 133 -5.95 -1.09 -2.74
C LEU A 133 -4.65 -0.31 -3.03
N CYS A 134 -3.59 -1.00 -3.43
CA CYS A 134 -2.34 -0.39 -3.85
C CYS A 134 -2.55 0.51 -5.08
N ALA A 135 -3.30 0.06 -6.08
CA ALA A 135 -3.61 0.86 -7.27
C ALA A 135 -4.40 2.13 -6.92
N LEU A 136 -5.41 2.02 -6.05
CA LEU A 136 -6.18 3.16 -5.55
C LEU A 136 -5.28 4.15 -4.78
N SER A 137 -4.25 3.66 -4.09
CA SER A 137 -3.30 4.52 -3.38
C SER A 137 -2.54 5.47 -4.30
N ALA A 138 -2.35 5.13 -5.57
CA ALA A 138 -1.69 5.99 -6.55
C ALA A 138 -2.37 7.38 -6.70
N LEU A 139 -3.67 7.49 -6.38
CA LEU A 139 -4.38 8.78 -6.33
C LEU A 139 -3.74 9.76 -5.34
N GLY A 140 -3.17 9.26 -4.25
CA GLY A 140 -2.46 10.02 -3.23
C GLY A 140 -1.02 10.38 -3.56
N ALA A 141 -0.41 9.65 -4.50
CA ALA A 141 1.02 9.77 -4.84
C ALA A 141 1.32 10.86 -5.88
N ARG A 142 0.29 11.37 -6.58
CA ARG A 142 0.45 12.40 -7.63
C ARG A 142 0.93 13.73 -7.04
N ARG A 143 2.12 14.19 -7.44
CA ARG A 143 2.50 15.60 -7.28
C ARG A 143 1.72 16.42 -8.30
N ARG A 144 1.14 17.55 -7.88
CA ARG A 144 0.74 18.58 -8.83
C ARG A 144 2.00 19.26 -9.38
N PRO A 145 2.04 19.63 -10.66
CA PRO A 145 3.05 20.55 -11.18
C PRO A 145 3.04 21.82 -10.34
N ASP A 146 4.21 22.34 -9.99
CA ASP A 146 4.33 23.61 -9.30
C ASP A 146 3.86 24.72 -10.26
N PRO A 147 2.85 25.55 -9.91
CA PRO A 147 2.45 26.68 -10.74
C PRO A 147 3.60 27.66 -11.02
N ALA A 148 4.65 27.64 -10.19
CA ALA A 148 5.83 28.48 -10.34
C ALA A 148 6.87 27.94 -11.36
N ASP A 149 6.69 26.73 -11.92
CA ASP A 149 7.56 26.18 -12.98
C ASP A 149 6.75 25.84 -14.25
N PRO A 150 6.39 26.83 -15.07
CA PRO A 150 5.77 26.61 -16.38
C PRO A 150 6.74 26.00 -17.42
N SER A 151 8.01 25.81 -17.08
CA SER A 151 9.06 25.42 -18.03
C SER A 151 9.37 23.93 -18.06
N GLY A 152 8.69 23.11 -17.24
CA GLY A 152 8.60 21.65 -17.28
C GLY A 152 9.40 21.01 -18.41
N ASN A 153 10.69 20.88 -18.13
CA ASN A 153 11.81 20.68 -19.04
C ASN A 153 11.49 19.84 -20.31
N ARG A 154 11.26 20.54 -21.43
CA ARG A 154 11.51 20.04 -22.79
C ARG A 154 13.03 19.93 -23.01
N ARG A 155 13.68 18.94 -22.40
CA ARG A 155 15.03 18.52 -22.83
C ARG A 155 15.05 17.02 -23.09
N LYS A 156 14.99 16.78 -24.41
CA LYS A 156 15.55 15.72 -25.25
C LYS A 156 15.59 14.31 -24.67
#